data_AF-A0A343BSU3-F1
#
_entry.id   AF-A0A343BSU3-F1
#
_cell.length_a   1.000
_cell.length_b   1.000
_cell.length_c   1.000
_cell.angle_alpha   90.00
_cell.angle_beta   90.00
_cell.angle_gamma   90.00
#
_symmetry.space_group_name_H-M   'P 1'
#
loop_
_entity.id
_entity.type
_entity.pdbx_description
1 polymer ?
#
loop_
_entity_poly.entity_id
_entity_poly.type
_entity_poly.pdbx_seq_one_letter_code
_entity_poly.pdbx_strand_id
1 'polypeptide(L)'
;MFDSLVLVLFFILCLIFSSISLVFIINSYFYSFMLFMVFMSGIVVLLAYMCGVIIVEKVTSVYKFYLSLIWVLVLLGLFTQIIESNFNYFSIFISTFKINYYEFYFIFKFMLFPFNLFSFFLIFYLLFCLMIIYEIIKNCSGPLRMKI
;
A
#
# COMPACT_ATOMS: atom_id res chain seq x y z
N MET A 1 8.59 10.74 17.46
CA MET A 1 8.16 11.07 16.09
C MET A 1 9.14 10.42 15.14
N PHE A 2 8.74 9.32 14.48
CA PHE A 2 9.58 8.66 13.49
C PHE A 2 9.94 9.63 12.37
N ASP A 3 11.15 9.51 11.82
CA ASP A 3 11.43 10.21 10.57
C ASP A 3 10.45 9.77 9.49
N SER A 4 9.95 10.74 8.73
CA SER A 4 9.03 10.47 7.64
C SER A 4 9.61 9.48 6.61
N LEU A 5 10.94 9.49 6.41
CA LEU A 5 11.64 8.53 5.54
C LEU A 5 11.59 7.09 6.07
N VAL A 6 11.76 6.90 7.38
CA VAL A 6 11.67 5.59 8.03
C VAL A 6 10.25 5.04 7.92
N LEU A 7 9.26 5.90 8.11
CA LEU A 7 7.86 5.54 7.98
C LEU A 7 7.50 5.12 6.54
N VAL A 8 8.05 5.80 5.54
CA VAL A 8 7.93 5.40 4.13
C VAL A 8 8.58 4.03 3.88
N LEU A 9 9.80 3.80 4.37
CA LEU A 9 10.47 2.50 4.27
C LEU A 9 9.67 1.38 4.92
N PHE A 10 9.08 1.64 6.09
CA PHE A 10 8.20 0.69 6.77
C PHE A 10 6.97 0.34 5.92
N PHE A 11 6.31 1.33 5.30
CA PHE A 11 5.19 1.07 4.40
C PHE A 11 5.59 0.26 3.17
N ILE A 12 6.76 0.50 2.60
CA ILE A 12 7.28 -0.29 1.47
C ILE A 12 7.47 -1.76 1.90
N LEU A 13 8.06 -2.00 3.07
CA LEU A 13 8.26 -3.35 3.60
C LEU A 13 6.93 -4.07 3.84
N CYS A 14 5.97 -3.39 4.47
CA CYS A 14 4.62 -3.94 4.66
C CYS A 14 3.93 -4.25 3.33
N LEU A 15 4.11 -3.42 2.31
CA LEU A 15 3.56 -3.66 0.99
C LEU A 15 4.12 -4.92 0.34
N ILE A 16 5.45 -5.07 0.35
CA ILE A 16 6.13 -6.24 -0.20
C ILE A 16 5.65 -7.51 0.53
N PHE A 17 5.56 -7.45 1.86
CA PHE A 17 5.06 -8.59 2.63
C PHE A 17 3.60 -8.93 2.28
N SER A 18 2.74 -7.93 2.20
CA SER A 18 1.33 -8.13 1.86
C SER A 18 1.12 -8.70 0.45
N SER A 19 1.87 -8.21 -0.55
CA SER A 19 1.74 -8.68 -1.93
C SER A 19 2.22 -10.13 -2.09
N ILE A 20 3.32 -10.48 -1.41
CA ILE A 20 3.82 -11.85 -1.34
C ILE A 20 2.81 -12.77 -0.66
N SER A 21 2.21 -12.34 0.46
CA SER A 21 1.21 -13.14 1.17
C SER A 21 -0.04 -13.41 0.32
N LEU A 22 -0.50 -12.46 -0.49
CA LEU A 22 -1.63 -12.66 -1.41
C LEU A 22 -1.35 -13.73 -2.47
N VAL A 23 -0.13 -13.75 -3.00
CA VAL A 23 0.29 -14.76 -3.99
C VAL A 23 0.36 -16.14 -3.34
N PHE A 24 0.97 -16.27 -2.16
CA PHE A 24 1.16 -17.58 -1.53
C PHE A 24 -0.11 -18.15 -0.86
N ILE A 25 -0.95 -17.30 -0.25
CA ILE A 25 -2.12 -17.76 0.51
C ILE A 25 -3.37 -17.85 -0.37
N ILE A 26 -3.58 -16.88 -1.27
CA ILE A 26 -4.84 -16.77 -2.03
C ILE A 26 -4.63 -17.14 -3.51
N ASN A 27 -3.37 -17.30 -3.95
CA ASN A 27 -3.02 -17.56 -5.34
C ASN A 27 -3.65 -16.53 -6.31
N SER A 28 -3.68 -15.26 -5.86
CA SER A 28 -4.31 -14.15 -6.56
C SER A 28 -3.25 -13.18 -7.10
N TYR A 29 -2.79 -13.41 -8.33
CA TYR A 29 -1.73 -12.62 -8.95
C TYR A 29 -2.21 -11.24 -9.42
N PHE A 30 -3.45 -11.13 -9.93
CA PHE A 30 -3.95 -9.84 -10.40
C PHE A 30 -4.16 -8.87 -9.23
N TYR A 31 -4.73 -9.35 -8.13
CA TYR A 31 -4.96 -8.50 -6.97
C TYR A 31 -3.67 -8.09 -6.26
N SER A 32 -2.66 -8.97 -6.17
CA SER A 32 -1.36 -8.59 -5.60
C SER A 32 -0.65 -7.53 -6.45
N PHE A 33 -0.76 -7.63 -7.78
CA PHE A 33 -0.25 -6.62 -8.70
C PHE A 33 -0.99 -5.27 -8.58
N MET A 34 -2.32 -5.28 -8.55
CA MET A 34 -3.12 -4.05 -8.38
C MET A 34 -2.83 -3.36 -7.04
N LEU A 35 -2.70 -4.14 -5.96
CA LEU A 35 -2.34 -3.62 -4.64
C LEU A 35 -0.96 -2.93 -4.71
N PHE A 36 0.03 -3.60 -5.28
CA PHE A 36 1.38 -3.04 -5.40
C PHE A 36 1.40 -1.74 -6.21
N MET A 37 0.74 -1.71 -7.37
CA MET A 37 0.71 -0.54 -8.25
C MET A 37 0.05 0.68 -7.59
N VAL A 38 -1.15 0.50 -7.04
CA VAL A 38 -1.91 1.61 -6.44
C VAL A 38 -1.18 2.16 -5.22
N PHE A 39 -0.72 1.30 -4.31
CA PHE A 39 -0.05 1.78 -3.11
C PHE A 39 1.35 2.36 -3.38
N MET A 40 2.12 1.80 -4.33
CA MET A 40 3.40 2.40 -4.70
C MET A 40 3.24 3.80 -5.25
N SER A 41 2.21 4.05 -6.08
CA SER A 41 1.93 5.41 -6.56
C SER A 41 1.62 6.38 -5.40
N GLY A 42 0.87 5.95 -4.39
CA GLY A 42 0.61 6.73 -3.18
C GLY A 42 1.87 7.01 -2.36
N ILE A 43 2.76 6.02 -2.21
CA ILE A 43 4.03 6.20 -1.49
C ILE A 43 4.95 7.18 -2.20
N VAL A 44 5.00 7.18 -3.54
CA VAL A 44 5.80 8.14 -4.30
C VAL A 44 5.32 9.57 -4.06
N VAL A 45 4.01 9.80 -4.03
CA VAL A 45 3.44 11.13 -3.72
C VAL A 45 3.75 11.55 -2.27
N LEU A 46 3.64 10.62 -1.32
CA LEU A 46 4.05 10.84 0.07
C LEU A 46 5.53 11.21 0.17
N LEU A 47 6.41 10.51 -0.54
CA LEU A 47 7.83 10.80 -0.55
C LEU A 47 8.13 12.17 -1.15
N ALA A 48 7.46 12.55 -2.24
CA ALA A 48 7.57 13.89 -2.81
C ALA A 48 7.15 14.97 -1.80
N TYR A 49 6.06 14.76 -1.06
CA TYR A 49 5.60 15.68 -0.02
C TYR A 49 6.61 15.79 1.12
N MET A 50 7.10 14.66 1.62
CA MET A 50 8.05 14.65 2.73
C MET A 50 9.39 15.24 2.33
N CYS A 51 9.90 15.00 1.12
CA CYS A 51 11.10 15.68 0.61
C CYS A 51 10.93 17.20 0.58
N GLY A 52 9.75 17.70 0.16
CA GLY A 52 9.44 19.12 0.19
C GLY A 52 9.46 19.74 1.60
N VAL A 53 9.06 18.98 2.63
CA VAL A 53 9.04 19.44 4.03
C VAL A 53 10.42 19.26 4.71
N ILE A 54 11.10 18.14 4.47
CA ILE A 54 12.38 17.79 5.12
C ILE A 54 13.52 18.73 4.70
N ILE A 55 13.49 19.30 3.48
CA ILE A 55 14.47 20.33 3.08
C ILE A 55 14.39 21.57 3.99
N VAL A 56 13.24 21.83 4.62
CA VAL A 56 13.01 22.99 5.50
C VAL A 56 13.49 22.73 6.94
N GLU A 57 13.44 21.49 7.42
CA GLU A 57 13.82 21.12 8.79
C GLU A 57 15.11 20.28 8.81
N LYS A 58 16.26 20.93 9.05
CA LYS A 58 17.58 20.26 9.12
C LYS A 58 17.61 19.13 10.16
N VAL A 59 17.76 17.91 9.65
CA VAL A 59 18.43 16.69 10.18
C VAL A 59 18.88 16.74 11.65
N THR A 60 18.02 16.25 12.55
CA THR A 60 18.41 15.83 13.92
C THR A 60 17.88 14.42 14.22
N SER A 61 18.19 13.44 13.37
CA SER A 61 17.47 12.15 13.43
C SER A 61 18.32 10.89 13.20
N VAL A 62 19.57 10.89 13.66
CA VAL A 62 20.37 9.65 13.63
C VAL A 62 19.92 8.69 14.75
N TYR A 63 19.60 9.18 15.96
CA TYR A 63 19.22 8.31 17.09
C TYR A 63 17.84 7.66 16.91
N LYS A 64 16.91 8.33 16.22
CA LYS A 64 15.54 7.83 15.99
C LYS A 64 15.53 6.71 14.95
N PHE A 65 16.49 6.70 14.03
CA PHE A 65 16.66 5.67 13.01
C PHE A 65 16.96 4.30 13.64
N TYR A 66 17.89 4.25 14.59
CA TYR A 66 18.26 3.02 15.30
C TYR A 66 17.07 2.40 16.05
N LEU A 67 16.24 3.23 16.69
CA LEU A 67 15.07 2.74 17.41
C LEU A 67 14.05 2.11 16.45
N SER A 68 13.90 2.65 15.24
CA SER A 68 13.01 2.06 14.22
C SER A 68 13.50 0.72 13.66
N LEU A 69 14.82 0.55 13.47
CA LEU A 69 15.39 -0.71 12.98
C LEU A 69 15.13 -1.85 13.97
N ILE A 70 15.13 -1.56 15.27
CA ILE A 70 14.82 -2.55 16.31
C ILE A 70 13.38 -3.05 16.17
N TRP A 71 12.41 -2.18 15.87
CA TRP A 71 11.02 -2.60 15.64
C TRP A 71 10.85 -3.48 14.40
N VAL A 72 11.57 -3.17 13.32
CA VAL A 72 11.56 -3.99 12.09
C VAL A 72 12.14 -5.38 12.37
N LEU A 73 13.21 -5.47 13.16
CA LEU A 73 13.82 -6.74 13.57
C LEU A 73 12.90 -7.58 14.46
N VAL A 74 12.16 -6.95 15.38
CA VAL A 74 11.16 -7.65 16.21
C VAL A 74 10.05 -8.25 15.35
N LEU A 75 9.55 -7.51 14.35
CA LEU A 75 8.54 -8.03 13.43
C LEU A 75 9.07 -9.21 12.61
N LEU A 76 10.31 -9.14 12.12
CA LEU A 76 10.97 -10.25 11.44
C LEU A 76 11.11 -11.49 12.33
N GLY A 77 11.44 -11.32 13.61
CA GLY A 77 11.53 -12.43 14.57
C GLY A 77 10.19 -13.10 14.88
N LEU A 78 9.07 -12.36 14.82
CA LEU A 78 7.73 -12.95 14.93
C LEU A 78 7.36 -13.74 13.68
N PHE A 79 7.82 -13.30 12.49
CA PHE A 79 7.57 -14.04 11.25
C PHE A 79 8.30 -15.38 11.18
N THR A 80 9.52 -15.48 11.71
CA THR A 80 10.27 -16.76 11.68
C THR A 80 9.59 -17.84 12.52
N GLN A 81 8.92 -17.47 13.62
CA GLN A 81 8.18 -18.41 14.46
C GLN A 81 6.93 -18.98 13.78
N ILE A 82 6.34 -18.26 12.83
CA ILE A 82 5.19 -18.73 12.03
C ILE A 82 5.64 -19.75 10.97
N ILE A 83 6.89 -19.67 10.51
CA ILE A 83 7.41 -20.52 9.43
C ILE A 83 7.78 -21.93 9.94
N GLU A 84 8.16 -22.09 11.21
CA GLU A 84 8.49 -23.41 11.78
C GLU A 84 7.28 -24.33 11.96
N SER A 85 6.04 -23.82 11.98
CA SER A 85 4.86 -24.67 12.10
C SER A 85 4.52 -25.38 10.78
N ASN A 86 5.15 -26.54 10.57
CA ASN A 86 4.79 -27.58 9.60
C ASN A 86 4.73 -27.16 8.11
N PHE A 87 5.90 -27.22 7.47
CA PHE A 87 6.09 -27.17 6.00
C PHE A 87 5.21 -28.14 5.17
N ASN A 88 4.56 -29.14 5.80
CA ASN A 88 3.63 -30.05 5.14
C ASN A 88 2.32 -29.39 4.68
N TYR A 89 1.92 -28.24 5.23
CA TYR A 89 0.76 -27.50 4.71
C TYR A 89 1.09 -26.73 3.42
N PHE A 90 2.36 -26.35 3.24
CA PHE A 90 2.81 -25.60 2.06
C PHE A 90 2.87 -26.48 0.80
N SER A 91 3.17 -27.78 0.95
CA SER A 91 3.21 -28.74 -0.17
C SER A 91 1.81 -29.03 -0.76
N ILE A 92 0.77 -29.01 0.08
CA ILE A 92 -0.62 -29.15 -0.36
C ILE A 92 -1.04 -27.92 -1.20
N PHE A 93 -0.63 -26.72 -0.80
CA PHE A 93 -0.89 -25.48 -1.54
C PHE A 93 -0.28 -25.47 -2.96
N ILE A 94 0.91 -26.06 -3.11
CA ILE A 94 1.60 -26.17 -4.41
C ILE A 94 0.88 -27.16 -5.35
N SER A 95 0.23 -28.19 -4.81
CA SER A 95 -0.48 -29.18 -5.64
C SER A 95 -1.78 -28.66 -6.27
N THR A 96 -2.29 -27.51 -5.81
CA THR A 96 -3.54 -26.89 -6.27
C THR A 96 -3.33 -25.65 -7.17
N PHE A 97 -2.17 -25.48 -7.79
CA PHE A 97 -1.93 -24.47 -8.84
C PHE A 97 -2.70 -24.80 -10.13
N LYS A 98 -4.03 -24.83 -10.06
CA LYS A 98 -4.86 -24.53 -11.23
C LYS A 98 -4.98 -23.01 -11.28
N ILE A 99 -4.31 -22.42 -12.27
CA ILE A 99 -4.50 -21.00 -12.64
C ILE A 99 -5.92 -20.89 -13.20
N ASN A 100 -6.89 -20.74 -12.31
CA ASN A 100 -8.25 -20.37 -12.70
C ASN A 100 -8.30 -18.85 -12.78
N TYR A 101 -8.72 -18.31 -13.92
CA TYR A 101 -8.95 -16.87 -14.14
C TYR A 101 -10.19 -16.35 -13.39
N TYR A 102 -10.42 -16.81 -12.15
CA TYR A 102 -11.58 -16.42 -11.34
C TYR A 102 -11.56 -14.91 -11.04
N GLU A 103 -10.37 -14.32 -10.93
CA GLU A 103 -10.18 -12.89 -10.63
C GLU A 103 -10.89 -12.00 -11.66
N PHE A 104 -10.74 -12.28 -12.96
CA PHE A 104 -11.39 -11.50 -14.00
C PHE A 104 -12.91 -11.64 -13.97
N TYR A 105 -13.43 -12.83 -13.69
CA TYR A 105 -14.86 -13.05 -13.56
C TYR A 105 -15.48 -12.18 -12.45
N PHE A 106 -14.81 -12.08 -11.29
CA PHE A 106 -15.26 -11.20 -10.21
C PHE A 106 -15.21 -9.72 -10.60
N ILE A 107 -14.20 -9.30 -11.37
CA ILE A 107 -14.10 -7.91 -11.85
C ILE A 107 -15.22 -7.60 -12.85
N PHE A 108 -15.48 -8.49 -13.80
CA PHE A 108 -16.55 -8.31 -14.78
C PHE A 108 -17.93 -8.24 -14.13
N LYS A 109 -18.12 -8.89 -12.97
CA LYS A 109 -19.37 -8.79 -12.21
C LYS A 109 -19.72 -7.35 -11.81
N PHE A 110 -18.73 -6.48 -11.58
CA PHE A 110 -18.97 -5.06 -11.27
C PHE A 110 -19.48 -4.24 -12.45
N MET A 111 -19.30 -4.73 -13.69
CA MET A 111 -19.85 -4.09 -14.89
C MET A 111 -21.31 -4.49 -15.15
N LEU A 112 -21.81 -5.53 -14.47
CA LEU A 112 -23.16 -6.05 -14.63
C LEU A 112 -24.10 -5.51 -13.54
N PHE A 113 -25.38 -5.37 -13.89
CA PHE A 113 -26.42 -5.00 -12.93
C PHE A 113 -26.62 -6.14 -11.90
N PRO A 114 -26.74 -5.87 -10.59
CA PRO A 114 -26.90 -4.56 -9.93
C PRO A 114 -25.60 -3.88 -9.47
N PHE A 115 -24.46 -4.56 -9.54
CA PHE A 115 -23.18 -4.07 -9.01
C PHE A 115 -22.64 -2.85 -9.77
N ASN A 116 -23.07 -2.61 -11.01
CA ASN A 116 -22.73 -1.41 -11.74
C ASN A 116 -23.24 -0.11 -11.07
N LEU A 117 -24.27 -0.17 -10.22
CA LEU A 117 -24.67 1.01 -9.43
C LEU A 117 -23.59 1.39 -8.41
N PHE A 118 -22.87 0.41 -7.86
CA PHE A 118 -21.79 0.64 -6.92
C PHE A 118 -20.55 1.23 -7.60
N SER A 119 -20.22 0.78 -8.83
CA SER A 119 -19.13 1.39 -9.60
C SER A 119 -19.44 2.87 -9.94
N PHE A 120 -20.67 3.19 -10.35
CA PHE A 120 -21.07 4.59 -10.55
C PHE A 120 -20.94 5.42 -9.26
N PHE A 121 -21.36 4.88 -8.12
CA PHE A 121 -21.19 5.56 -6.83
C PHE A 121 -19.71 5.88 -6.53
N LEU A 122 -18.79 4.93 -6.75
CA LEU A 122 -17.36 5.15 -6.54
C LEU A 122 -16.77 6.22 -7.47
N ILE A 123 -17.22 6.28 -8.73
CA ILE A 123 -16.79 7.31 -9.68
C ILE A 123 -17.22 8.69 -9.20
N PHE A 124 -18.49 8.86 -8.80
CA PHE A 124 -18.97 10.14 -8.26
C PHE A 124 -18.28 10.52 -6.96
N TYR A 125 -18.00 9.55 -6.09
CA TYR A 125 -17.25 9.78 -4.86
C TYR A 125 -15.84 10.33 -5.14
N LEU A 126 -15.11 9.72 -6.08
CA LEU A 126 -13.77 10.19 -6.47
C LEU A 126 -13.81 11.59 -7.10
N LEU A 127 -14.82 11.88 -7.93
CA LEU A 127 -15.03 13.23 -8.50
C LEU A 127 -15.27 14.26 -7.39
N PHE A 128 -16.10 13.93 -6.40
CA PHE A 128 -16.37 14.80 -5.27
C PHE A 128 -15.12 15.04 -4.43
N CYS A 129 -14.32 14.00 -4.15
CA CYS A 129 -13.03 14.15 -3.47
C CYS A 129 -12.10 15.12 -4.22
N LEU A 130 -12.05 15.05 -5.55
CA LEU A 130 -11.20 15.94 -6.35
C LEU A 130 -11.65 17.41 -6.25
N MET A 131 -12.96 17.66 -6.25
CA MET A 131 -13.52 19.01 -6.02
C MET A 131 -13.14 19.55 -4.64
N ILE A 132 -13.25 18.73 -3.59
CA ILE A 132 -12.86 19.14 -2.23
C ILE A 132 -11.36 19.43 -2.16
N ILE A 133 -10.52 18.54 -2.73
CA ILE A 133 -9.07 18.72 -2.75
C ILE A 133 -8.70 20.03 -3.45
N TYR A 134 -9.37 20.37 -4.57
CA TYR A 134 -9.18 21.65 -5.25
C TYR A 134 -9.49 22.85 -4.35
N GLU A 135 -10.62 22.82 -3.63
CA GLU A 135 -11.01 23.87 -2.68
C GLU A 135 -9.99 24.02 -1.54
N ILE A 136 -9.51 22.91 -0.98
CA ILE A 136 -8.47 22.89 0.06
C ILE A 136 -7.17 23.49 -0.47
N ILE A 137 -6.72 23.07 -1.66
CA ILE A 137 -5.48 23.58 -2.27
C ILE A 137 -5.61 25.07 -2.56
N LYS A 138 -6.77 25.59 -2.96
CA LYS A 138 -7.02 27.02 -3.17
C LYS A 138 -6.91 27.83 -1.86
N ASN A 139 -7.41 27.29 -0.75
CA ASN A 139 -7.52 28.01 0.52
C ASN A 139 -6.29 27.87 1.44
N CYS A 140 -5.55 26.75 1.42
CA CYS A 140 -4.44 26.48 2.37
C CYS A 140 -3.03 26.58 1.75
N SER A 141 -2.16 27.46 2.28
CA SER A 141 -0.78 27.66 1.82
C SER A 141 0.21 26.59 2.32
N GLY A 142 0.45 25.55 1.52
CA GLY A 142 1.43 24.48 1.80
C GLY A 142 2.60 24.37 0.80
N PRO A 143 3.63 23.56 1.08
CA PRO A 143 4.91 23.50 0.34
C PRO A 143 4.83 22.88 -1.06
N LEU A 144 3.76 22.15 -1.37
CA LEU A 144 3.54 21.49 -2.68
C LEU A 144 2.66 22.32 -3.63
N ARG A 145 2.50 23.62 -3.36
CA ARG A 145 1.66 24.49 -4.16
C ARG A 145 2.30 24.88 -5.50
N MET A 146 1.47 24.91 -6.53
CA MET A 146 1.66 25.80 -7.66
C MET A 146 1.72 27.24 -7.13
N LYS A 147 2.87 27.90 -7.32
CA LYS A 147 2.91 29.36 -7.34
C LYS A 147 2.08 29.80 -8.54
N ILE A 148 0.90 30.37 -8.29
CA ILE A 148 0.32 31.33 -9.21
C ILE A 148 1.00 32.67 -8.89
#